data_AF-A0AAI8VTR4-F1
#
_entry.id   AF-A0AAI8VTR4-F1
#
_cell.length_a   1.000
_cell.length_b   1.000
_cell.length_c   1.000
_cell.angle_alpha   90.00
_cell.angle_beta   90.00
_cell.angle_gamma   90.00
#
_symmetry.space_group_name_H-M   'P 1'
#
loop_
_entity.id
_entity.type
_entity.pdbx_description
1 polymer ?
#
loop_
_entity_poly.entity_id
_entity_poly.type
_entity_poly.pdbx_seq_one_letter_code
_entity_poly.pdbx_strand_id
1 'polypeptide(L)'
;MVTEPQAVVHVHEVMIIGAGPSGLALAARLSEHMPAANFTDDEHQRFHWINRHRNQPSVKHSKTGAETRRESPAVSSPHAKIDLLVLDATDKHWMARWDGLFKMFDISHLRSPMFFHVDPAERDGLLSYAHMNDREKELNELRGCVGKELSKHQRKKRERSGNQPRTEPTIDERDRNDYFVPSTPLFSSHCNCIIDRYNIRDDIVSHENVEDIRYGILKEYSDTEKVFTVKTDSKIHHAKIVVLAVGGNPAQIPCKLSAEEMEGATHAMHLKEMPSPHIRRKLADKIRTNILVVGGGLTSAQLADLAIRRGVSKVWLIMRSNLKIKHFDIGLEWVGKFRNHQHSRFWLEEKEEERWKMYDTARKGGSITPAYNKVLERHVVSGRLSMLQKTTIKSKQWDPTSKTWSVSLCGDEQELPPIDHIYFATGVHNDFECLPFLQSMISDFPIKACGGFPCITQNMAWREDVPLFVAGRFAALQLGPGAPNLIGARIGAERIAWSIQDKLGSEEGGNSTGSHRDKFNYATGRCNSFDALADLDE
;
A
#
# COMPACT_ATOMS: atom_id res chain seq x y z
N MET A 1 8.17 -34.59 43.36
CA MET A 1 7.40 -33.84 42.36
C MET A 1 8.42 -33.14 41.48
N VAL A 2 8.61 -33.65 40.26
CA VAL A 2 9.49 -33.03 39.27
C VAL A 2 8.71 -31.83 38.73
N THR A 3 9.15 -30.62 39.05
CA THR A 3 8.62 -29.39 38.46
C THR A 3 8.95 -29.42 36.97
N GLU A 4 7.93 -29.54 36.14
CA GLU A 4 8.06 -29.30 34.70
C GLU A 4 8.65 -27.90 34.48
N PRO A 5 9.62 -27.73 33.55
CA PRO A 5 10.10 -26.41 33.21
C PRO A 5 8.95 -25.60 32.62
N GLN A 6 8.57 -24.51 33.28
CA GLN A 6 7.64 -23.52 32.72
C GLN A 6 8.21 -23.05 31.38
N ALA A 7 7.49 -23.33 30.29
CA ALA A 7 7.86 -22.84 28.98
C ALA A 7 7.86 -21.31 29.04
N VAL A 8 9.02 -20.69 28.83
CA VAL A 8 9.13 -19.23 28.76
C VAL A 8 8.30 -18.77 27.57
N VAL A 9 7.29 -17.94 27.83
CA VAL A 9 6.44 -17.39 26.77
C VAL A 9 7.27 -16.44 25.93
N HIS A 10 7.42 -16.76 24.64
CA HIS A 10 8.11 -15.89 23.70
C HIS A 10 7.26 -14.67 23.36
N VAL A 11 7.81 -13.48 23.57
CA VAL A 11 7.16 -12.19 23.26
C VAL A 11 8.00 -11.48 22.20
N HIS A 12 7.45 -11.32 21.00
CA HIS A 12 8.11 -10.58 19.93
C HIS A 12 8.20 -9.09 20.25
N GLU A 13 9.24 -8.42 19.78
CA GLU A 13 9.34 -6.96 19.91
C GLU A 13 8.29 -6.28 19.04
N VAL A 14 8.18 -6.70 17.77
CA VAL A 14 7.23 -6.13 16.81
C VAL A 14 6.50 -7.24 16.05
N MET A 15 5.19 -7.12 15.97
CA MET A 15 4.35 -7.97 15.12
C MET A 15 3.60 -7.13 14.08
N ILE A 16 3.71 -7.47 12.80
CA ILE A 16 2.98 -6.81 11.71
C ILE A 16 1.86 -7.73 11.21
N ILE A 17 0.63 -7.22 11.15
CA ILE A 17 -0.52 -7.95 10.59
C ILE A 17 -0.75 -7.47 9.17
N GLY A 18 -0.35 -8.28 8.19
CA GLY A 18 -0.46 -8.07 6.75
C GLY A 18 0.90 -7.97 6.06
N ALA A 19 1.16 -8.88 5.10
CA ALA A 19 2.39 -8.96 4.30
C ALA A 19 2.25 -8.27 2.92
N GLY A 20 1.35 -7.29 2.82
CA GLY A 20 1.19 -6.45 1.63
C GLY A 20 2.24 -5.31 1.54
N PRO A 21 2.04 -4.34 0.62
CA PRO A 21 3.01 -3.25 0.42
C PRO A 21 3.32 -2.44 1.69
N SER A 22 2.31 -2.16 2.53
CA SER A 22 2.51 -1.41 3.78
C SER A 22 3.31 -2.20 4.81
N GLY A 23 3.07 -3.52 4.92
CA GLY A 23 3.83 -4.39 5.81
C GLY A 23 5.28 -4.53 5.34
N LEU A 24 5.48 -4.73 4.03
CA LEU A 24 6.81 -4.84 3.45
C LEU A 24 7.61 -3.54 3.61
N ALA A 25 6.98 -2.39 3.34
CA ALA A 25 7.61 -1.08 3.54
C ALA A 25 8.06 -0.89 4.99
N LEU A 26 7.23 -1.30 5.96
CA LEU A 26 7.56 -1.18 7.38
C LEU A 26 8.67 -2.14 7.81
N ALA A 27 8.58 -3.41 7.44
CA ALA A 27 9.61 -4.41 7.75
C ALA A 27 10.97 -4.00 7.16
N ALA A 28 10.98 -3.54 5.90
CA ALA A 28 12.18 -3.01 5.26
C ALA A 28 12.69 -1.77 5.99
N ARG A 29 11.81 -0.84 6.37
CA ARG A 29 12.22 0.40 7.07
C ARG A 29 12.77 0.14 8.48
N LEU A 30 12.19 -0.80 9.24
CA LEU A 30 12.71 -1.22 10.54
C LEU A 30 14.08 -1.90 10.44
N SER A 31 14.35 -2.53 9.29
CA SER A 31 15.64 -3.17 8.98
C SER A 31 16.65 -2.23 8.31
N GLU A 32 16.23 -1.00 7.94
CA GLU A 32 17.09 0.01 7.33
C GLU A 32 17.77 0.87 8.39
N HIS A 33 19.09 0.87 8.37
CA HIS A 33 19.92 1.66 9.27
C HIS A 33 20.03 3.13 8.85
N MET A 34 19.95 3.42 7.54
CA MET A 34 20.11 4.75 6.96
C MET A 34 18.94 5.03 6.00
N PRO A 35 17.80 5.49 6.50
CA PRO A 35 16.65 5.79 5.64
C PRO A 35 16.83 7.12 4.90
N ALA A 36 16.23 7.25 3.72
CA ALA A 36 16.30 8.47 2.90
C ALA A 36 15.83 9.73 3.63
N ALA A 37 14.94 9.59 4.62
CA ALA A 37 14.37 10.71 5.34
C ALA A 37 15.36 11.41 6.28
N ASN A 38 16.46 10.75 6.63
CA ASN A 38 17.40 11.23 7.66
C ASN A 38 18.59 11.99 7.07
N PHE A 39 18.76 11.92 5.75
CA PHE A 39 19.95 12.42 5.06
C PHE A 39 19.54 13.20 3.82
N THR A 40 20.30 14.24 3.49
CA THR A 40 20.23 14.80 2.14
C THR A 40 20.70 13.76 1.12
N ASP A 41 20.25 13.86 -0.13
CA ASP A 41 20.61 12.89 -1.18
C ASP A 41 22.14 12.72 -1.33
N ASP A 42 22.91 13.81 -1.18
CA ASP A 42 24.38 13.81 -1.25
C ASP A 42 25.04 13.11 -0.04
N GLU A 43 24.52 13.35 1.17
CA GLU A 43 24.99 12.68 2.39
C GLU A 43 24.69 11.18 2.31
N HIS A 44 23.50 10.84 1.84
CA HIS A 44 23.06 9.46 1.73
C HIS A 44 23.93 8.66 0.76
N GLN A 45 24.19 9.20 -0.44
CA GLN A 45 25.07 8.59 -1.44
C GLN A 45 26.49 8.37 -0.89
N ARG A 46 27.02 9.34 -0.13
CA ARG A 46 28.37 9.26 0.44
C ARG A 46 28.48 8.17 1.51
N PHE A 47 27.50 8.03 2.39
CA PHE A 47 27.51 6.99 3.42
C PHE A 47 27.32 5.58 2.84
N HIS A 48 26.42 5.40 1.88
CA HIS A 48 26.29 4.12 1.16
C HIS A 48 27.57 3.76 0.42
N TRP A 49 28.23 4.73 -0.23
CA TRP A 49 29.53 4.52 -0.87
C TRP A 49 30.59 4.07 0.15
N ILE A 50 30.70 4.74 1.30
CA ILE A 50 31.65 4.37 2.38
C ILE A 50 31.40 2.94 2.85
N ASN A 51 30.15 2.54 3.09
CA ASN A 51 29.84 1.21 3.61
C ASN A 51 30.04 0.11 2.54
N ARG A 52 29.68 0.38 1.28
CA ARG A 52 29.89 -0.54 0.14
C ARG A 52 31.38 -0.76 -0.17
N HIS A 53 32.22 0.25 0.07
CA HIS A 53 33.67 0.19 -0.16
C HIS A 53 34.49 -0.03 1.12
N ARG A 54 33.82 -0.24 2.26
CA ARG A 54 34.46 -0.50 3.58
C ARG A 54 35.33 -1.76 3.57
N ASN A 55 35.08 -2.67 2.63
CA ASN A 55 35.77 -3.95 2.48
C ASN A 55 36.65 -4.09 1.21
N GLN A 56 37.06 -3.00 0.54
CA GLN A 56 38.07 -3.07 -0.54
C GLN A 56 39.52 -2.99 -0.02
N PRO A 57 40.51 -3.58 -0.74
CA PRO A 57 41.75 -4.07 -0.13
C PRO A 57 42.79 -2.98 0.17
N SER A 58 43.78 -3.37 0.97
CA SER A 58 44.86 -2.54 1.50
C SER A 58 45.55 -1.66 0.45
N VAL A 59 45.80 -0.40 0.83
CA VAL A 59 46.63 0.53 0.04
C VAL A 59 48.10 0.12 0.22
N LYS A 60 48.73 -0.44 -0.82
CA LYS A 60 50.17 -0.68 -0.85
C LYS A 60 50.92 0.59 -1.26
N HIS A 61 51.77 1.10 -0.37
CA HIS A 61 52.71 2.17 -0.71
C HIS A 61 53.87 1.61 -1.55
N SER A 62 53.97 2.04 -2.82
CA SER A 62 54.92 1.45 -3.79
C SER A 62 56.40 1.71 -3.51
N LYS A 63 56.75 2.57 -2.55
CA LYS A 63 58.15 2.91 -2.21
C LYS A 63 58.72 2.18 -0.99
N THR A 64 57.89 1.59 -0.14
CA THR A 64 58.35 0.98 1.13
C THR A 64 57.81 -0.43 1.37
N GLY A 65 56.90 -0.93 0.54
CA GLY A 65 56.36 -2.30 0.67
C GLY A 65 55.48 -2.53 1.92
N ALA A 66 55.30 -1.52 2.76
CA ALA A 66 54.50 -1.61 3.97
C ALA A 66 53.00 -1.60 3.64
N GLU A 67 52.30 -2.65 4.09
CA GLU A 67 50.84 -2.72 4.08
C GLU A 67 50.30 -2.06 5.36
N THR A 68 49.65 -0.91 5.24
CA THR A 68 48.85 -0.35 6.35
C THR A 68 47.49 -1.01 6.35
N ARG A 69 47.34 -2.05 7.17
CA ARG A 69 46.01 -2.51 7.61
C ARG A 69 45.42 -1.40 8.47
N ARG A 70 44.35 -0.74 8.01
CA ARG A 70 43.52 0.05 8.92
C ARG A 70 42.87 -0.94 9.87
N GLU A 71 43.37 -1.01 11.11
CA GLU A 71 42.61 -1.60 12.21
C GLU A 71 41.38 -0.72 12.39
N SER A 72 40.24 -1.25 11.93
CA SER A 72 38.95 -0.67 12.20
C SER A 72 38.77 -0.60 13.71
N PRO A 73 38.46 0.57 14.31
CA PRO A 73 37.90 0.53 15.65
C PRO A 73 36.66 -0.35 15.58
N ALA A 74 36.62 -1.38 16.41
CA ALA A 74 35.47 -2.24 16.58
C ALA A 74 34.32 -1.39 17.13
N VAL A 75 33.60 -0.71 16.23
CA VAL A 75 32.23 -0.31 16.51
C VAL A 75 31.49 -1.63 16.60
N SER A 76 31.02 -1.93 17.81
CA SER A 76 30.09 -3.00 18.13
C SER A 76 29.07 -3.21 17.01
N SER A 77 28.67 -4.47 16.82
CA SER A 77 27.55 -4.84 15.95
C SER A 77 26.45 -3.77 16.01
N PRO A 78 25.99 -3.27 14.83
CA PRO A 78 24.94 -2.25 14.75
C PRO A 78 23.66 -2.83 15.38
N HIS A 79 22.78 -1.98 15.92
CA HIS A 79 21.52 -2.31 16.64
C HIS A 79 21.05 -3.77 16.45
N ALA A 80 20.85 -4.49 17.57
CA ALA A 80 20.34 -5.85 17.58
C ALA A 80 19.17 -6.01 16.59
N LYS A 81 19.19 -7.10 15.81
CA LYS A 81 18.12 -7.42 14.85
C LYS A 81 16.80 -7.48 15.61
N ILE A 82 15.89 -6.54 15.33
CA ILE A 82 14.56 -6.48 15.95
C ILE A 82 13.86 -7.84 15.76
N ASP A 83 13.33 -8.42 16.84
CA ASP A 83 12.51 -9.62 16.76
C ASP A 83 11.16 -9.27 16.12
N LEU A 84 11.03 -9.60 14.83
CA LEU A 84 9.92 -9.25 13.97
C LEU A 84 9.17 -10.50 13.52
N LEU A 85 7.86 -10.52 13.77
CA LEU A 85 6.92 -11.49 13.21
C LEU A 85 5.91 -10.79 12.30
N VAL A 86 5.58 -11.42 11.17
CA VAL A 86 4.58 -10.93 10.22
C VAL A 86 3.51 -12.00 10.04
N LEU A 87 2.25 -11.65 10.20
CA LEU A 87 1.11 -12.55 10.01
C LEU A 87 0.32 -12.14 8.76
N ASP A 88 0.11 -13.04 7.81
CA ASP A 88 -0.74 -12.80 6.64
C ASP A 88 -1.73 -13.95 6.40
N ALA A 89 -2.98 -13.59 6.09
CA ALA A 89 -4.06 -14.56 5.89
C ALA A 89 -4.07 -15.20 4.48
N THR A 90 -3.15 -14.82 3.59
CA THR A 90 -3.14 -15.27 2.19
C THR A 90 -2.07 -16.32 1.92
N ASP A 91 -0.85 -16.07 2.40
CA ASP A 91 0.32 -16.92 2.14
C ASP A 91 1.45 -16.60 3.13
N LYS A 92 2.51 -17.41 3.13
CA LYS A 92 3.75 -17.21 3.89
C LYS A 92 4.80 -16.37 3.13
N HIS A 93 4.41 -15.74 2.04
CA HIS A 93 5.29 -14.91 1.22
C HIS A 93 4.77 -13.47 1.15
N TRP A 94 5.70 -12.51 1.16
CA TRP A 94 5.39 -11.11 0.91
C TRP A 94 4.65 -10.92 -0.41
N MET A 95 3.75 -9.93 -0.43
CA MET A 95 3.03 -9.49 -1.62
C MET A 95 2.09 -10.55 -2.25
N ALA A 96 1.88 -11.72 -1.63
CA ALA A 96 1.14 -12.82 -2.24
C ALA A 96 -0.28 -12.43 -2.72
N ARG A 97 -1.05 -11.73 -1.87
CA ARG A 97 -2.37 -11.23 -2.26
C ARG A 97 -2.30 -10.21 -3.41
N TRP A 98 -1.30 -9.34 -3.38
CA TRP A 98 -1.09 -8.33 -4.41
C TRP A 98 -0.77 -9.00 -5.75
N ASP A 99 0.20 -9.90 -5.77
CA ASP A 99 0.62 -10.64 -6.96
C ASP A 99 -0.52 -11.51 -7.51
N GLY A 100 -1.27 -12.16 -6.62
CA GLY A 100 -2.47 -12.93 -6.97
C GLY A 100 -3.53 -12.08 -7.68
N LEU A 101 -3.84 -10.89 -7.17
CA LEU A 101 -4.82 -9.97 -7.79
C LEU A 101 -4.30 -9.40 -9.11
N PHE A 102 -3.03 -9.01 -9.19
CA PHE A 102 -2.43 -8.48 -10.42
C PHE A 102 -2.42 -9.53 -11.53
N LYS A 103 -2.09 -10.78 -11.20
CA LYS A 103 -2.17 -11.92 -12.11
C LYS A 103 -3.62 -12.22 -12.52
N MET A 104 -4.55 -12.21 -11.57
CA MET A 104 -5.96 -12.49 -11.83
C MET A 104 -6.57 -11.51 -12.85
N PHE A 105 -6.32 -10.22 -12.65
CA PHE A 105 -6.82 -9.15 -13.51
C PHE A 105 -5.94 -8.89 -14.74
N ASP A 106 -4.85 -9.64 -14.92
CA ASP A 106 -3.91 -9.52 -16.04
C ASP A 106 -3.41 -8.07 -16.21
N ILE A 107 -2.97 -7.48 -15.09
CA ILE A 107 -2.50 -6.10 -15.02
C ILE A 107 -1.03 -6.08 -15.46
N SER A 108 -0.77 -5.47 -16.62
CA SER A 108 0.58 -5.41 -17.20
C SER A 108 1.49 -4.38 -16.53
N HIS A 109 0.94 -3.23 -16.15
CA HIS A 109 1.68 -2.12 -15.56
C HIS A 109 0.93 -1.55 -14.38
N LEU A 110 1.67 -1.02 -13.42
CA LEU A 110 1.11 -0.30 -12.29
C LEU A 110 0.46 1.01 -12.78
N ARG A 111 -0.41 1.55 -11.94
CA ARG A 111 -0.90 2.93 -12.08
C ARG A 111 0.00 3.93 -11.34
N SER A 112 0.70 3.45 -10.32
CA SER A 112 1.61 4.25 -9.49
C SER A 112 2.86 4.64 -10.28
N PRO A 113 3.28 5.91 -10.24
CA PRO A 113 4.52 6.36 -10.85
C PRO A 113 5.76 5.78 -10.14
N MET A 114 6.94 5.89 -10.74
CA MET A 114 8.17 5.23 -10.24
C MET A 114 8.52 5.57 -8.79
N PHE A 115 8.33 6.81 -8.36
CA PHE A 115 8.60 7.26 -6.99
C PHE A 115 7.59 6.75 -5.93
N PHE A 116 6.56 6.01 -6.36
CA PHE A 116 5.60 5.35 -5.48
C PHE A 116 5.99 3.87 -5.33
N HIS A 117 6.96 3.61 -4.45
CA HIS A 117 7.47 2.28 -4.14
C HIS A 117 7.66 2.10 -2.62
N VAL A 118 8.08 0.90 -2.22
CA VAL A 118 8.25 0.51 -0.80
C VAL A 118 9.69 0.59 -0.27
N ASP A 119 10.68 0.80 -1.15
CA ASP A 119 12.10 0.96 -0.74
C ASP A 119 12.30 2.15 0.22
N PRO A 120 12.85 1.93 1.43
CA PRO A 120 13.14 2.99 2.40
C PRO A 120 14.46 3.73 2.12
N ALA A 121 15.38 3.14 1.35
CA ALA A 121 16.73 3.67 1.17
C ALA A 121 16.77 4.91 0.27
N GLU A 122 16.07 4.92 -0.86
CA GLU A 122 16.21 6.01 -1.84
C GLU A 122 14.86 6.50 -2.34
N ARG A 123 14.73 7.80 -2.63
CA ARG A 123 13.51 8.33 -3.26
C ARG A 123 13.23 7.66 -4.60
N ASP A 124 14.28 7.42 -5.38
CA ASP A 124 14.22 6.93 -6.76
C ASP A 124 14.63 5.45 -6.86
N GLY A 125 14.56 4.69 -5.76
CA GLY A 125 15.09 3.33 -5.67
C GLY A 125 14.56 2.38 -6.75
N LEU A 126 13.30 2.51 -7.15
CA LEU A 126 12.72 1.72 -8.24
C LEU A 126 13.24 2.14 -9.63
N LEU A 127 13.50 3.43 -9.84
CA LEU A 127 14.08 3.95 -11.08
C LEU A 127 15.55 3.53 -11.19
N SER A 128 16.33 3.72 -10.12
CA SER A 128 17.70 3.23 -9.99
C SER A 128 17.78 1.73 -10.28
N TYR A 129 16.87 0.93 -9.70
CA TYR A 129 16.80 -0.50 -9.94
C TYR A 129 16.53 -0.84 -11.41
N ALA A 130 15.61 -0.12 -12.07
CA ALA A 130 15.30 -0.34 -13.48
C ALA A 130 16.53 -0.07 -14.37
N HIS A 131 17.26 1.02 -14.12
CA HIS A 131 18.50 1.35 -14.84
C HIS A 131 19.62 0.33 -14.58
N MET A 132 19.87 -0.02 -13.30
CA MET A 132 20.96 -0.95 -12.93
C MET A 132 20.78 -2.36 -13.49
N ASN A 133 19.57 -2.73 -13.91
CA ASN A 133 19.26 -4.04 -14.47
C ASN A 133 18.90 -3.98 -15.97
N ASP A 134 19.11 -2.85 -16.65
CA ASP A 134 18.79 -2.64 -18.08
C ASP A 134 17.30 -2.90 -18.44
N ARG A 135 16.39 -2.53 -17.54
CA ARG A 135 14.93 -2.79 -17.65
C ARG A 135 14.10 -1.54 -17.95
N GLU A 136 14.70 -0.44 -18.43
CA GLU A 136 13.94 0.80 -18.67
C GLU A 136 12.87 0.63 -19.77
N LYS A 137 13.02 -0.36 -20.64
CA LYS A 137 12.03 -0.69 -21.70
C LYS A 137 10.69 -1.17 -21.14
N GLU A 138 10.64 -1.54 -19.86
CA GLU A 138 9.42 -1.93 -19.15
C GLU A 138 8.67 -0.74 -18.52
N LEU A 139 9.17 0.49 -18.75
CA LEU A 139 8.57 1.71 -18.24
C LEU A 139 7.64 2.33 -19.27
N ASN A 140 6.42 2.65 -18.83
CA ASN A 140 5.44 3.34 -19.66
C ASN A 140 5.23 4.77 -19.18
N GLU A 141 5.39 5.74 -20.09
CA GLU A 141 5.12 7.14 -19.81
C GLU A 141 3.62 7.37 -19.52
N LEU A 142 3.31 8.12 -18.47
CA LEU A 142 1.97 8.65 -18.21
C LEU A 142 1.65 9.82 -19.15
N ARG A 143 1.41 9.50 -20.42
CA ARG A 143 1.12 10.50 -21.46
C ARG A 143 -0.05 11.40 -21.09
N GLY A 144 0.16 12.71 -21.19
CA GLY A 144 -0.84 13.73 -20.88
C GLY A 144 -0.91 14.10 -19.39
N CYS A 145 -0.10 13.46 -18.54
CA CYS A 145 0.02 13.81 -17.12
C CYS A 145 0.99 14.99 -16.91
N VAL A 146 2.14 14.95 -17.58
CA VAL A 146 3.16 16.01 -17.55
C VAL A 146 2.82 17.07 -18.60
N GLY A 147 2.95 18.35 -18.23
CA GLY A 147 2.82 19.45 -19.17
C GLY A 147 3.76 19.30 -20.36
N LYS A 148 3.41 19.93 -21.48
CA LYS A 148 4.42 20.30 -22.48
C LYS A 148 4.73 21.77 -22.24
N GLU A 149 5.91 22.07 -21.76
CA GLU A 149 6.33 23.46 -21.58
C GLU A 149 6.29 24.19 -22.94
N LEU A 150 5.42 25.20 -23.05
CA LEU A 150 5.34 26.05 -24.23
C LEU A 150 6.30 27.22 -24.03
N SER A 151 7.15 27.48 -25.03
CA SER A 151 8.01 28.66 -24.98
C SER A 151 7.17 29.95 -24.89
N LYS A 152 7.73 31.04 -24.34
CA LYS A 152 7.04 32.35 -24.27
C LYS A 152 6.46 32.77 -25.63
N HIS A 153 7.17 32.49 -26.72
CA HIS A 153 6.71 32.74 -28.09
C HIS A 153 5.54 31.85 -28.51
N GLN A 154 5.57 30.55 -28.19
CA GLN A 154 4.48 29.63 -28.48
C GLN A 154 3.23 29.96 -27.66
N ARG A 155 3.39 30.36 -26.40
CA ARG A 155 2.32 30.82 -25.52
C ARG A 155 1.66 32.08 -26.08
N LYS A 156 2.46 33.11 -26.42
CA LYS A 156 1.96 34.36 -27.05
C LYS A 156 1.32 34.13 -28.42
N LYS A 157 1.83 33.19 -29.22
CA LYS A 157 1.23 32.79 -30.51
C LYS A 157 -0.12 32.09 -30.31
N ARG A 158 -0.23 31.23 -29.29
CA ARG A 158 -1.48 30.51 -28.95
C ARG A 158 -2.54 31.44 -28.37
N GLU A 159 -2.15 32.35 -27.48
CA GLU A 159 -3.02 33.40 -26.93
C GLU A 159 -3.59 34.29 -28.06
N ARG A 160 -2.76 34.65 -29.05
CA ARG A 160 -3.20 35.38 -30.25
C ARG A 160 -4.16 34.60 -31.16
N SER A 161 -4.11 33.26 -31.12
CA SER A 161 -4.98 32.39 -31.93
C SER A 161 -6.31 32.03 -31.26
N GLY A 162 -6.64 32.60 -30.10
CA GLY A 162 -7.89 32.32 -29.38
C GLY A 162 -7.98 30.92 -28.74
N ASN A 163 -6.96 30.08 -28.91
CA ASN A 163 -6.85 28.77 -28.27
C ASN A 163 -6.24 28.93 -26.87
N GLN A 164 -7.05 29.35 -25.89
CA GLN A 164 -6.66 29.24 -24.49
C GLN A 164 -6.57 27.76 -24.09
N PRO A 165 -5.48 27.30 -23.44
CA PRO A 165 -5.49 26.01 -22.78
C PRO A 165 -6.48 26.05 -21.61
N ARG A 166 -7.33 25.03 -21.48
CA ARG A 166 -8.34 24.93 -20.41
C ARG A 166 -7.75 24.70 -19.01
N THR A 167 -6.46 24.42 -18.89
CA THR A 167 -5.78 24.14 -17.63
C THR A 167 -4.27 24.35 -17.79
N GLU A 168 -3.64 25.05 -16.83
CA GLU A 168 -2.18 25.03 -16.70
C GLU A 168 -1.71 23.61 -16.37
N PRO A 169 -0.54 23.17 -16.88
CA PRO A 169 0.01 21.88 -16.51
C PRO A 169 0.33 21.88 -15.01
N THR A 170 -0.22 20.89 -14.31
CA THR A 170 -0.05 20.71 -12.86
C THR A 170 1.26 20.04 -12.47
N ILE A 171 2.00 19.52 -13.47
CA ILE A 171 3.29 18.85 -13.33
C ILE A 171 4.26 19.49 -14.32
N ASP A 172 5.42 19.92 -13.81
CA ASP A 172 6.46 20.61 -14.57
C ASP A 172 7.22 19.62 -15.49
N GLU A 173 7.76 20.10 -16.62
CA GLU A 173 8.49 19.25 -17.59
C GLU A 173 9.73 18.60 -16.98
N ARG A 174 10.38 19.29 -16.02
CA ARG A 174 11.54 18.80 -15.28
C ARG A 174 11.27 17.48 -14.54
N ASP A 175 10.02 17.27 -14.13
CA ASP A 175 9.63 16.10 -13.34
C ASP A 175 9.20 14.94 -14.26
N ARG A 176 9.34 15.05 -15.58
CA ARG A 176 8.83 14.04 -16.55
C ARG A 176 9.32 12.62 -16.24
N ASN A 177 10.57 12.47 -15.82
CA ASN A 177 11.18 11.17 -15.51
C ASN A 177 10.51 10.46 -14.33
N ASP A 178 9.82 11.20 -13.45
CA ASP A 178 9.12 10.63 -12.30
C ASP A 178 7.78 9.99 -12.72
N TYR A 179 7.18 10.44 -13.83
CA TYR A 179 5.83 10.05 -14.26
C TYR A 179 5.83 8.92 -15.30
N PHE A 180 6.69 7.93 -15.05
CA PHE A 180 6.63 6.62 -15.70
C PHE A 180 6.01 5.61 -14.74
N VAL A 181 5.34 4.59 -15.28
CA VAL A 181 4.83 3.47 -14.50
C VAL A 181 5.60 2.20 -14.84
N PRO A 182 5.99 1.39 -13.84
CA PRO A 182 6.69 0.14 -14.07
C PRO A 182 5.73 -0.94 -14.57
N SER A 183 6.28 -1.91 -15.30
CA SER A 183 5.61 -3.20 -15.49
C SER A 183 5.40 -3.89 -14.13
N THR A 184 4.39 -4.75 -14.06
CA THR A 184 4.15 -5.58 -12.88
C THR A 184 5.35 -6.48 -12.54
N PRO A 185 5.99 -7.17 -13.51
CA PRO A 185 7.20 -7.95 -13.24
C PRO A 185 8.38 -7.12 -12.72
N LEU A 186 8.59 -5.90 -13.23
CA LEU A 186 9.66 -5.01 -12.76
C LEU A 186 9.43 -4.62 -11.30
N PHE A 187 8.22 -4.22 -10.95
CA PHE A 187 7.87 -3.88 -9.57
C PHE A 187 8.03 -5.07 -8.62
N SER A 188 7.56 -6.26 -9.01
CA SER A 188 7.74 -7.49 -8.22
C SER A 188 9.22 -7.84 -8.01
N SER A 189 10.06 -7.66 -9.05
CA SER A 189 11.51 -7.89 -8.94
C SER A 189 12.18 -6.90 -7.99
N HIS A 190 11.74 -5.64 -8.01
CA HIS A 190 12.21 -4.63 -7.06
C HIS A 190 11.79 -4.94 -5.61
N CYS A 191 10.55 -5.39 -5.38
CA CYS A 191 10.13 -5.86 -4.05
C CYS A 191 10.99 -7.03 -3.56
N ASN A 192 11.29 -8.01 -4.42
CA ASN A 192 12.18 -9.12 -4.07
C ASN A 192 13.60 -8.64 -3.74
N CYS A 193 14.13 -7.67 -4.50
CA CYS A 193 15.42 -7.05 -4.21
C CYS A 193 15.45 -6.40 -2.81
N ILE A 194 14.36 -5.74 -2.40
CA ILE A 194 14.21 -5.16 -1.05
C ILE A 194 14.18 -6.27 0.00
N ILE A 195 13.38 -7.32 -0.23
CA ILE A 195 13.26 -8.46 0.69
C ILE A 195 14.64 -9.11 0.94
N ASP A 196 15.43 -9.28 -0.12
CA ASP A 196 16.77 -9.85 -0.05
C ASP A 196 17.77 -8.89 0.61
N ARG A 197 17.71 -7.59 0.25
CA ARG A 197 18.59 -6.55 0.81
C ARG A 197 18.49 -6.47 2.33
N TYR A 198 17.28 -6.59 2.88
CA TYR A 198 17.02 -6.48 4.32
C TYR A 198 16.91 -7.83 5.03
N ASN A 199 17.18 -8.94 4.35
CA ASN A 199 17.11 -10.30 4.91
C ASN A 199 15.78 -10.59 5.63
N ILE A 200 14.68 -10.17 5.01
CA ILE A 200 13.31 -10.33 5.54
C ILE A 200 12.52 -11.43 4.81
N ARG A 201 13.23 -12.36 4.16
CA ARG A 201 12.64 -13.45 3.37
C ARG A 201 12.16 -14.61 4.23
N ASP A 202 13.08 -15.20 5.00
CA ASP A 202 12.85 -16.49 5.64
C ASP A 202 12.36 -16.33 7.08
N ASP A 203 11.37 -17.16 7.44
CA ASP A 203 10.77 -17.37 8.77
C ASP A 203 10.15 -16.17 9.50
N ILE A 204 10.08 -15.00 8.84
CA ILE A 204 9.41 -13.81 9.39
C ILE A 204 7.92 -13.78 9.05
N VAL A 205 7.50 -14.28 7.88
CA VAL A 205 6.10 -14.27 7.44
C VAL A 205 5.44 -15.62 7.71
N SER A 206 4.42 -15.62 8.56
CA SER A 206 3.57 -16.77 8.86
C SER A 206 2.21 -16.66 8.16
N HIS A 207 1.76 -17.76 7.57
CA HIS A 207 0.43 -17.86 6.95
C HIS A 207 -0.61 -18.18 8.03
N GLU A 208 -1.17 -17.13 8.63
CA GLU A 208 -2.09 -17.23 9.76
C GLU A 208 -3.17 -16.13 9.66
N ASN A 209 -4.42 -16.51 9.88
CA ASN A 209 -5.51 -15.55 9.93
C ASN A 209 -5.73 -15.07 11.37
N VAL A 210 -5.53 -13.78 11.61
CA VAL A 210 -5.76 -13.17 12.94
C VAL A 210 -7.26 -13.12 13.24
N GLU A 211 -7.65 -13.65 14.40
CA GLU A 211 -9.03 -13.75 14.87
C GLU A 211 -9.36 -12.75 15.98
N ASP A 212 -8.39 -12.40 16.83
CA ASP A 212 -8.57 -11.46 17.94
C ASP A 212 -7.24 -10.82 18.37
N ILE A 213 -7.29 -9.57 18.84
CA ILE A 213 -6.15 -8.83 19.39
C ILE A 213 -6.58 -8.28 20.75
N ARG A 214 -5.77 -8.53 21.78
CA ARG A 214 -5.97 -7.98 23.13
C ARG A 214 -4.69 -7.37 23.65
N TYR A 215 -4.80 -6.34 24.49
CA TYR A 215 -3.66 -5.69 25.13
C TYR A 215 -3.84 -5.67 26.64
N GLY A 216 -2.95 -6.35 27.37
CA GLY A 216 -3.13 -6.54 28.81
C GLY A 216 -1.94 -7.19 29.48
N ILE A 217 -2.05 -7.40 30.80
CA ILE A 217 -1.00 -8.02 31.61
C ILE A 217 -0.99 -9.53 31.34
N LEU A 218 0.17 -10.03 30.94
CA LEU A 218 0.42 -11.47 30.80
C LEU A 218 1.27 -11.92 31.99
N LYS A 219 0.63 -12.56 32.97
CA LYS A 219 1.30 -13.00 34.23
C LYS A 219 2.51 -13.90 34.02
N GLU A 220 2.53 -14.64 32.93
CA GLU A 220 3.64 -15.53 32.55
C GLU A 220 4.87 -14.77 32.01
N TYR A 221 4.71 -13.47 31.70
CA TYR A 221 5.77 -12.60 31.18
C TYR A 221 6.14 -11.49 32.16
N SER A 222 5.15 -10.74 32.67
CA SER A 222 5.36 -9.63 33.60
C SER A 222 4.10 -9.36 34.43
N ASP A 223 4.27 -9.00 35.69
CA ASP A 223 3.18 -8.57 36.58
C ASP A 223 2.76 -7.11 36.35
N THR A 224 3.53 -6.34 35.59
CA THR A 224 3.34 -4.89 35.43
C THR A 224 3.28 -4.44 33.97
N GLU A 225 4.05 -5.08 33.09
CA GLU A 225 4.11 -4.73 31.67
C GLU A 225 2.94 -5.36 30.92
N LYS A 226 2.26 -4.55 30.10
CA LYS A 226 1.21 -5.03 29.21
C LYS A 226 1.83 -5.44 27.89
N VAL A 227 1.37 -6.56 27.35
CA VAL A 227 1.74 -7.04 26.01
C VAL A 227 0.48 -7.34 25.22
N PHE A 228 0.64 -7.46 23.91
CA PHE A 228 -0.42 -7.96 23.05
C PHE A 228 -0.50 -9.47 23.11
N THR A 229 -1.72 -9.98 23.15
CA THR A 229 -2.06 -11.38 22.87
C THR A 229 -2.84 -11.40 21.56
N VAL A 230 -2.24 -11.98 20.53
CA VAL A 230 -2.80 -12.07 19.18
C VAL A 230 -3.20 -13.52 18.93
N LYS A 231 -4.51 -13.76 18.86
CA LYS A 231 -5.06 -15.07 18.55
C LYS A 231 -5.20 -15.22 17.04
N THR A 232 -4.67 -16.30 16.50
CA THR A 232 -4.87 -16.71 15.10
C THR A 232 -5.71 -17.98 15.01
N ASP A 233 -6.02 -18.38 13.79
CA ASP A 233 -6.62 -19.68 13.45
C ASP A 233 -5.73 -20.87 13.80
N SER A 234 -4.44 -20.64 14.03
CA SER A 234 -3.43 -21.68 14.24
C SER A 234 -2.90 -21.71 15.68
N LYS A 235 -2.54 -20.56 16.24
CA LYS A 235 -1.91 -20.45 17.57
C LYS A 235 -2.11 -19.05 18.19
N ILE A 236 -1.54 -18.87 19.37
CA ILE A 236 -1.49 -17.57 20.06
C ILE A 236 -0.06 -17.07 19.98
N HIS A 237 0.08 -15.79 19.65
CA HIS A 237 1.35 -15.08 19.67
C HIS A 237 1.30 -13.92 20.65
N HIS A 238 2.46 -13.53 21.15
CA HIS A 238 2.60 -12.37 22.01
C HIS A 238 3.58 -11.37 21.43
N ALA A 239 3.31 -10.08 21.59
CA ALA A 239 4.23 -9.02 21.17
C ALA A 239 4.12 -7.77 22.04
N LYS A 240 5.22 -7.02 22.16
CA LYS A 240 5.21 -5.69 22.78
C LYS A 240 4.47 -4.67 21.91
N ILE A 241 4.71 -4.72 20.60
CA ILE A 241 4.15 -3.79 19.61
C ILE A 241 3.43 -4.57 18.53
N VAL A 242 2.24 -4.11 18.13
CA VAL A 242 1.51 -4.66 16.98
C VAL A 242 1.28 -3.57 15.95
N VAL A 243 1.39 -3.87 14.66
CA VAL A 243 1.09 -2.94 13.56
C VAL A 243 0.05 -3.52 12.61
N LEU A 244 -1.04 -2.78 12.40
CA LEU A 244 -2.10 -3.12 11.46
C LEU A 244 -1.74 -2.64 10.04
N ALA A 245 -1.34 -3.57 9.16
CA ALA A 245 -1.08 -3.35 7.75
C ALA A 245 -2.08 -4.12 6.84
N VAL A 246 -3.32 -4.27 7.31
CA VAL A 246 -4.36 -5.16 6.77
C VAL A 246 -5.07 -4.66 5.49
N GLY A 247 -4.76 -3.45 5.03
CA GLY A 247 -5.46 -2.85 3.90
C GLY A 247 -6.85 -2.31 4.30
N GLY A 248 -7.93 -2.84 3.71
CA GLY A 248 -9.30 -2.39 3.97
C GLY A 248 -10.19 -3.53 4.46
N ASN A 249 -11.47 -3.28 4.64
CA ASN A 249 -12.41 -4.32 5.03
C ASN A 249 -12.48 -5.47 4.00
N PRO A 250 -12.86 -6.68 4.44
CA PRO A 250 -13.28 -7.74 3.53
C PRO A 250 -14.29 -7.22 2.52
N ALA A 251 -14.15 -7.66 1.27
CA ALA A 251 -15.01 -7.16 0.22
C ALA A 251 -16.42 -7.72 0.37
N GLN A 252 -17.43 -6.87 0.15
CA GLN A 252 -18.83 -7.24 0.32
C GLN A 252 -19.61 -6.91 -0.94
N ILE A 253 -20.50 -7.82 -1.32
CA ILE A 253 -21.49 -7.56 -2.36
C ILE A 253 -22.57 -6.66 -1.73
N PRO A 254 -22.96 -5.53 -2.38
CA PRO A 254 -23.92 -4.57 -1.79
C PRO A 254 -25.32 -5.12 -1.48
N CYS A 255 -25.60 -6.37 -1.85
CA CYS A 255 -26.85 -7.05 -1.57
C CYS A 255 -26.56 -8.47 -1.07
N LYS A 256 -27.40 -8.96 -0.16
CA LYS A 256 -27.34 -10.36 0.28
C LYS A 256 -27.76 -11.25 -0.89
N LEU A 257 -26.98 -12.31 -1.11
CA LEU A 257 -27.25 -13.33 -2.11
C LEU A 257 -27.45 -14.67 -1.38
N SER A 258 -28.37 -15.49 -1.87
CA SER A 258 -28.49 -16.90 -1.47
C SER A 258 -27.29 -17.72 -1.96
N ALA A 259 -27.11 -18.94 -1.44
CA ALA A 259 -26.03 -19.82 -1.87
C ALA A 259 -26.10 -20.15 -3.38
N GLU A 260 -27.31 -20.28 -3.93
CA GLU A 260 -27.53 -20.51 -5.38
C GLU A 260 -27.18 -19.28 -6.21
N GLU A 261 -27.58 -18.09 -5.74
CA GLU A 261 -27.29 -16.82 -6.40
C GLU A 261 -25.78 -16.52 -6.46
N MET A 262 -25.00 -17.00 -5.49
CA MET A 262 -23.54 -16.85 -5.50
C MET A 262 -22.87 -17.61 -6.65
N GLU A 263 -23.54 -18.59 -7.29
CA GLU A 263 -23.02 -19.23 -8.50
C GLU A 263 -22.93 -18.25 -9.68
N GLY A 264 -23.90 -17.34 -9.78
CA GLY A 264 -24.01 -16.35 -10.86
C GLY A 264 -23.44 -14.97 -10.50
N ALA A 265 -22.84 -14.78 -9.33
CA ALA A 265 -22.41 -13.47 -8.89
C ALA A 265 -21.15 -13.52 -8.01
N THR A 266 -20.23 -12.59 -8.22
CA THR A 266 -18.97 -12.58 -7.46
C THR A 266 -18.43 -11.16 -7.29
N HIS A 267 -17.86 -10.87 -6.12
CA HIS A 267 -17.10 -9.64 -5.93
C HIS A 267 -15.70 -9.78 -6.53
N ALA A 268 -15.19 -8.75 -7.19
CA ALA A 268 -13.89 -8.74 -7.87
C ALA A 268 -12.74 -9.24 -6.99
N MET A 269 -12.73 -8.85 -5.71
CA MET A 269 -11.69 -9.22 -4.73
C MET A 269 -11.75 -10.69 -4.27
N HIS A 270 -12.80 -11.44 -4.62
CA HIS A 270 -12.95 -12.88 -4.31
C HIS A 270 -12.79 -13.77 -5.55
N LEU A 271 -12.38 -13.17 -6.66
CA LEU A 271 -12.27 -13.87 -7.94
C LEU A 271 -11.10 -14.87 -7.90
N LYS A 272 -11.43 -16.16 -8.02
CA LYS A 272 -10.44 -17.25 -8.12
C LYS A 272 -10.13 -17.63 -9.57
N GLU A 273 -11.06 -17.35 -10.48
CA GLU A 273 -10.93 -17.61 -11.91
C GLU A 273 -11.93 -16.75 -12.69
N MET A 274 -11.62 -16.52 -13.97
CA MET A 274 -12.51 -15.78 -14.89
C MET A 274 -12.33 -16.29 -16.32
N PRO A 275 -13.40 -16.45 -17.11
CA PRO A 275 -14.79 -16.53 -16.68
C PRO A 275 -15.04 -17.72 -15.74
N SER A 276 -16.19 -17.73 -15.06
CA SER A 276 -16.60 -18.86 -14.20
C SER A 276 -16.71 -20.18 -15.00
N PRO A 277 -16.75 -21.37 -14.34
CA PRO A 277 -16.77 -22.65 -15.03
C PRO A 277 -17.95 -22.80 -16.00
N HIS A 278 -19.13 -22.31 -15.61
CA HIS A 278 -20.33 -22.40 -16.45
C HIS A 278 -20.23 -21.53 -17.70
N ILE A 279 -19.64 -20.34 -17.59
CA ILE A 279 -19.39 -19.48 -18.75
C ILE A 279 -18.35 -20.13 -19.67
N ARG A 280 -17.25 -20.69 -19.12
CA ARG A 280 -16.23 -21.37 -19.93
C ARG A 280 -16.82 -22.52 -20.76
N ARG A 281 -17.77 -23.28 -20.20
CA ARG A 281 -18.49 -24.32 -20.95
C ARG A 281 -19.31 -23.72 -22.09
N LYS A 282 -20.12 -22.69 -21.82
CA LYS A 282 -20.90 -21.98 -22.85
C LYS A 282 -19.99 -21.43 -23.97
N LEU A 283 -18.81 -20.89 -23.62
CA LEU A 283 -17.84 -20.40 -24.59
C LEU A 283 -17.25 -21.52 -25.45
N ALA A 284 -16.93 -22.68 -24.87
CA ALA A 284 -16.44 -23.84 -25.62
C ALA A 284 -17.50 -24.33 -26.63
N ASP A 285 -18.77 -24.28 -26.25
CA ASP A 285 -19.92 -24.64 -27.09
C ASP A 285 -20.32 -23.51 -28.07
N LYS A 286 -19.55 -22.40 -28.11
CA LYS A 286 -19.81 -21.20 -28.93
C LYS A 286 -21.19 -20.58 -28.69
N ILE A 287 -21.73 -20.75 -27.49
CA ILE A 287 -22.97 -20.12 -27.05
C ILE A 287 -22.68 -18.67 -26.69
N ARG A 288 -23.59 -17.77 -27.10
CA ARG A 288 -23.49 -16.35 -26.78
C ARG A 288 -23.58 -16.14 -25.28
N THR A 289 -22.65 -15.35 -24.73
CA THR A 289 -22.57 -15.06 -23.29
C THR A 289 -22.66 -13.55 -23.02
N ASN A 290 -23.42 -13.19 -21.99
CA ASN A 290 -23.61 -11.81 -21.53
C ASN A 290 -23.21 -11.69 -20.07
N ILE A 291 -22.35 -10.71 -19.76
CA ILE A 291 -21.89 -10.48 -18.38
C ILE A 291 -22.23 -9.04 -17.97
N LEU A 292 -22.64 -8.87 -16.72
CA LEU A 292 -22.85 -7.56 -16.11
C LEU A 292 -21.69 -7.25 -15.16
N VAL A 293 -21.07 -6.09 -15.33
CA VAL A 293 -20.04 -5.56 -14.44
C VAL A 293 -20.58 -4.30 -13.75
N VAL A 294 -20.55 -4.29 -12.42
CA VAL A 294 -21.05 -3.19 -11.60
C VAL A 294 -19.87 -2.43 -11.00
N GLY A 295 -19.66 -1.18 -11.41
CA GLY A 295 -18.64 -0.30 -10.84
C GLY A 295 -18.13 0.75 -11.84
N GLY A 296 -17.70 1.90 -11.33
CA GLY A 296 -17.15 3.01 -12.12
C GLY A 296 -15.64 3.26 -11.89
N GLY A 297 -14.90 2.26 -11.42
CA GLY A 297 -13.48 2.37 -11.09
C GLY A 297 -12.57 1.57 -12.02
N LEU A 298 -11.27 1.62 -11.78
CA LEU A 298 -10.29 0.91 -12.62
C LEU A 298 -10.53 -0.60 -12.66
N THR A 299 -10.87 -1.22 -11.53
CA THR A 299 -11.16 -2.66 -11.46
C THR A 299 -12.34 -3.07 -12.36
N SER A 300 -13.38 -2.25 -12.50
CA SER A 300 -14.50 -2.58 -13.38
C SER A 300 -14.10 -2.49 -14.85
N ALA A 301 -13.28 -1.51 -15.23
CA ALA A 301 -12.72 -1.41 -16.57
C ALA A 301 -11.81 -2.61 -16.92
N GLN A 302 -10.96 -3.01 -15.97
CA GLN A 302 -10.07 -4.17 -16.10
C GLN A 302 -10.87 -5.47 -16.29
N LEU A 303 -11.91 -5.68 -15.49
CA LEU A 303 -12.78 -6.85 -15.63
C LEU A 303 -13.53 -6.86 -16.96
N ALA A 304 -14.04 -5.72 -17.41
CA ALA A 304 -14.73 -5.63 -18.69
C ALA A 304 -13.80 -5.97 -19.85
N ASP A 305 -12.59 -5.41 -19.88
CA ASP A 305 -11.58 -5.75 -20.87
C ASP A 305 -11.19 -7.24 -20.81
N LEU A 306 -10.91 -7.75 -19.60
CA LEU A 306 -10.49 -9.14 -19.39
C LEU A 306 -11.55 -10.13 -19.84
N ALA A 307 -12.82 -9.91 -19.49
CA ALA A 307 -13.94 -10.75 -19.91
C ALA A 307 -14.00 -10.84 -21.44
N ILE A 308 -13.92 -9.70 -22.11
CA ILE A 308 -13.99 -9.61 -23.58
C ILE A 308 -12.77 -10.29 -24.22
N ARG A 309 -11.56 -10.09 -23.69
CA ARG A 309 -10.34 -10.76 -24.17
C ARG A 309 -10.39 -12.27 -23.98
N ARG A 310 -11.10 -12.76 -22.95
CA ARG A 310 -11.34 -14.19 -22.69
C ARG A 310 -12.54 -14.78 -23.44
N GLY A 311 -13.11 -14.04 -24.40
CA GLY A 311 -14.09 -14.58 -25.36
C GLY A 311 -15.56 -14.31 -25.04
N VAL A 312 -15.87 -13.60 -23.94
CA VAL A 312 -17.25 -13.22 -23.60
C VAL A 312 -17.85 -12.38 -24.72
N SER A 313 -19.07 -12.74 -25.13
CA SER A 313 -19.68 -12.15 -26.34
C SER A 313 -20.10 -10.69 -26.13
N LYS A 314 -20.69 -10.37 -24.98
CA LYS A 314 -21.13 -9.01 -24.64
C LYS A 314 -20.92 -8.73 -23.16
N VAL A 315 -20.36 -7.56 -22.86
CA VAL A 315 -20.27 -7.04 -21.49
C VAL A 315 -21.15 -5.80 -21.35
N TRP A 316 -21.87 -5.73 -20.25
CA TRP A 316 -22.64 -4.59 -19.80
C TRP A 316 -21.93 -3.98 -18.59
N LEU A 317 -21.46 -2.74 -18.71
CA LEU A 317 -20.79 -2.03 -17.62
C LEU A 317 -21.71 -0.93 -17.11
N ILE A 318 -22.18 -1.06 -15.87
CA ILE A 318 -23.05 -0.07 -15.23
C ILE A 318 -22.34 0.66 -14.11
N MET A 319 -22.68 1.94 -13.92
CA MET A 319 -22.13 2.76 -12.85
C MET A 319 -23.13 3.82 -12.36
N ARG A 320 -23.16 4.05 -11.05
CA ARG A 320 -24.11 4.98 -10.39
C ARG A 320 -23.90 6.46 -10.69
N SER A 321 -22.77 6.85 -11.28
CA SER A 321 -22.41 8.25 -11.54
C SER A 321 -21.87 8.41 -12.96
N ASN A 322 -21.57 9.64 -13.37
CA ASN A 322 -20.80 9.87 -14.59
C ASN A 322 -19.42 9.20 -14.52
N LEU A 323 -18.91 8.81 -15.69
CA LEU A 323 -17.56 8.31 -15.87
C LEU A 323 -16.54 9.39 -15.49
N LYS A 324 -15.55 9.02 -14.68
CA LYS A 324 -14.47 9.90 -14.24
C LYS A 324 -13.15 9.36 -14.79
N ILE A 325 -12.47 10.17 -15.61
CA ILE A 325 -11.17 9.82 -16.18
C ILE A 325 -10.08 10.54 -15.38
N LYS A 326 -9.20 9.79 -14.73
CA LYS A 326 -8.09 10.33 -13.91
C LYS A 326 -6.84 9.47 -14.03
N HIS A 327 -5.66 10.08 -14.05
CA HIS A 327 -4.40 9.34 -13.98
C HIS A 327 -4.20 8.62 -12.65
N PHE A 328 -4.65 9.22 -11.54
CA PHE A 328 -4.48 8.69 -10.18
C PHE A 328 -5.81 8.66 -9.41
N ASP A 329 -5.86 7.87 -8.33
CA ASP A 329 -7.03 7.79 -7.45
C ASP A 329 -7.24 9.05 -6.60
N ILE A 330 -6.22 9.89 -6.52
CA ILE A 330 -6.24 11.21 -5.90
C ILE A 330 -6.08 12.29 -6.96
N GLY A 331 -6.53 13.51 -6.68
CA GLY A 331 -6.36 14.63 -7.60
C GLY A 331 -4.89 14.97 -7.87
N LEU A 332 -4.61 15.57 -9.03
CA LEU A 332 -3.24 15.92 -9.44
C LEU A 332 -2.58 16.92 -8.47
N GLU A 333 -3.38 17.72 -7.77
CA GLU A 333 -2.92 18.62 -6.71
C GLU A 333 -2.24 17.92 -5.54
N TRP A 334 -2.48 16.62 -5.34
CA TRP A 334 -1.84 15.80 -4.29
C TRP A 334 -0.56 15.10 -4.73
N VAL A 335 -0.25 15.11 -6.04
CA VAL A 335 0.88 14.36 -6.60
C VAL A 335 1.80 15.19 -7.47
N GLY A 336 1.35 16.33 -7.96
CA GLY A 336 2.12 17.26 -8.79
C GLY A 336 2.67 18.45 -8.00
N LYS A 337 2.78 19.59 -8.67
CA LYS A 337 3.40 20.82 -8.18
C LYS A 337 2.87 21.31 -6.83
N PHE A 338 1.57 21.15 -6.57
CA PHE A 338 0.93 21.64 -5.34
C PHE A 338 0.89 20.62 -4.20
N ARG A 339 1.55 19.47 -4.34
CA ARG A 339 1.48 18.39 -3.34
C ARG A 339 1.88 18.86 -1.95
N ASN A 340 2.99 19.58 -1.82
CA ASN A 340 3.51 20.01 -0.52
C ASN A 340 2.52 20.94 0.20
N HIS A 341 1.86 21.83 -0.54
CA HIS A 341 0.82 22.70 -0.01
C HIS A 341 -0.40 21.91 0.48
N GLN A 342 -0.87 20.93 -0.31
CA GLN A 342 -2.01 20.10 0.10
C GLN A 342 -1.69 19.22 1.30
N HIS A 343 -0.50 18.59 1.33
CA HIS A 343 -0.03 17.80 2.46
C HIS A 343 0.15 18.65 3.73
N SER A 344 0.76 19.83 3.62
CA SER A 344 0.91 20.76 4.73
C SER A 344 -0.45 21.18 5.29
N ARG A 345 -1.39 21.60 4.43
CA ARG A 345 -2.75 21.96 4.86
C ARG A 345 -3.45 20.79 5.56
N PHE A 346 -3.26 19.57 5.07
CA PHE A 346 -3.86 18.37 5.67
C PHE A 346 -3.28 18.06 7.05
N TRP A 347 -1.95 18.13 7.21
CA TRP A 347 -1.29 17.80 8.47
C TRP A 347 -1.42 18.89 9.54
N LEU A 348 -1.60 20.15 9.14
CA LEU A 348 -1.87 21.27 10.05
C LEU A 348 -3.34 21.34 10.50
N GLU A 349 -4.26 20.66 9.81
CA GLU A 349 -5.65 20.60 10.25
C GLU A 349 -5.76 19.77 11.52
N GLU A 350 -6.39 20.29 12.57
CA GLU A 350 -6.49 19.60 13.87
C GLU A 350 -7.76 18.74 13.96
N LYS A 351 -8.82 19.09 13.22
CA LYS A 351 -10.12 18.41 13.31
C LYS A 351 -10.18 17.20 12.39
N GLU A 352 -10.53 16.03 12.93
CA GLU A 352 -10.58 14.80 12.13
C GLU A 352 -11.68 14.84 11.06
N GLU A 353 -12.80 15.51 11.33
CA GLU A 353 -13.90 15.68 10.36
C GLU A 353 -13.46 16.47 9.13
N GLU A 354 -12.64 17.50 9.30
CA GLU A 354 -12.12 18.29 8.18
C GLU A 354 -11.07 17.51 7.41
N ARG A 355 -10.18 16.77 8.09
CA ARG A 355 -9.27 15.83 7.42
C ARG A 355 -10.03 14.77 6.62
N TRP A 356 -11.11 14.23 7.17
CA TRP A 356 -11.97 13.27 6.46
C TRP A 356 -12.62 13.90 5.22
N LYS A 357 -13.16 15.13 5.30
CA LYS A 357 -13.71 15.84 4.14
C LYS A 357 -12.66 16.09 3.06
N MET A 358 -11.44 16.47 3.46
CA MET A 358 -10.31 16.62 2.54
C MET A 358 -9.97 15.30 1.85
N TYR A 359 -9.94 14.20 2.59
CA TYR A 359 -9.73 12.85 2.08
C TYR A 359 -10.80 12.43 1.06
N ASP A 360 -12.08 12.57 1.42
CA ASP A 360 -13.20 12.18 0.56
C ASP A 360 -13.23 12.99 -0.74
N THR A 361 -13.01 14.31 -0.63
CA THR A 361 -12.95 15.24 -1.76
C THR A 361 -11.82 14.89 -2.72
N ALA A 362 -10.63 14.58 -2.19
CA ALA A 362 -9.45 14.25 -3.00
C ALA A 362 -9.65 12.98 -3.82
N ARG A 363 -10.26 11.95 -3.22
CA ARG A 363 -10.48 10.66 -3.89
C ARG A 363 -11.68 10.73 -4.85
N LYS A 364 -12.82 11.23 -4.37
CA LYS A 364 -14.05 11.44 -5.15
C LYS A 364 -14.54 10.17 -5.86
N GLY A 365 -14.41 9.01 -5.20
CA GLY A 365 -14.84 7.69 -5.68
C GLY A 365 -13.99 7.09 -6.81
N GLY A 366 -14.50 6.02 -7.43
CA GLY A 366 -13.82 5.31 -8.50
C GLY A 366 -13.55 6.18 -9.74
N SER A 367 -12.41 5.94 -10.39
CA SER A 367 -12.02 6.55 -11.65
C SER A 367 -11.35 5.51 -12.56
N ILE A 368 -11.36 5.79 -13.86
CA ILE A 368 -10.72 4.99 -14.90
C ILE A 368 -9.53 5.79 -15.47
N THR A 369 -8.43 5.11 -15.77
CA THR A 369 -7.26 5.78 -16.36
C THR A 369 -7.51 6.11 -17.84
N PRO A 370 -6.85 7.14 -18.40
CA PRO A 370 -6.96 7.43 -19.84
C PRO A 370 -6.61 6.23 -20.73
N ALA A 371 -5.67 5.39 -20.30
CA ALA A 371 -5.29 4.18 -21.02
C ALA A 371 -6.45 3.17 -21.10
N TYR A 372 -7.09 2.85 -19.97
CA TYR A 372 -8.24 1.95 -19.96
C TYR A 372 -9.48 2.57 -20.61
N ASN A 373 -9.67 3.89 -20.53
CA ASN A 373 -10.76 4.55 -21.24
C ASN A 373 -10.68 4.27 -22.76
N LYS A 374 -9.49 4.38 -23.36
CA LYS A 374 -9.26 4.05 -24.78
C LYS A 374 -9.49 2.56 -25.09
N VAL A 375 -9.31 1.67 -24.13
CA VAL A 375 -9.61 0.25 -24.28
C VAL A 375 -11.12 0.03 -24.28
N LEU A 376 -11.83 0.64 -23.33
CA LEU A 376 -13.29 0.57 -23.27
C LEU A 376 -13.94 1.18 -24.51
N GLU A 377 -13.48 2.34 -24.98
CA GLU A 377 -13.97 2.98 -26.21
C GLU A 377 -13.87 2.04 -27.42
N ARG A 378 -12.74 1.33 -27.58
CA ARG A 378 -12.57 0.31 -28.63
C ARG A 378 -13.59 -0.83 -28.51
N HIS A 379 -13.83 -1.31 -27.29
CA HIS A 379 -14.83 -2.36 -27.06
C HIS A 379 -16.26 -1.87 -27.30
N VAL A 380 -16.58 -0.61 -26.99
CA VAL A 380 -17.87 0.03 -27.29
C VAL A 380 -18.07 0.12 -28.80
N VAL A 381 -17.08 0.63 -29.54
CA VAL A 381 -17.12 0.74 -31.01
C VAL A 381 -17.30 -0.63 -31.66
N SER A 382 -16.63 -1.67 -31.14
CA SER A 382 -16.80 -3.05 -31.62
C SER A 382 -18.16 -3.69 -31.28
N GLY A 383 -19.02 -3.00 -30.52
CA GLY A 383 -20.29 -3.53 -30.06
C GLY A 383 -20.20 -4.58 -28.96
N ARG A 384 -19.00 -4.92 -28.46
CA ARG A 384 -18.78 -5.92 -27.41
C ARG A 384 -18.95 -5.39 -25.99
N LEU A 385 -18.95 -4.07 -25.80
CA LEU A 385 -19.22 -3.41 -24.52
C LEU A 385 -20.40 -2.45 -24.68
N SER A 386 -21.33 -2.45 -23.71
CA SER A 386 -22.32 -1.38 -23.51
C SER A 386 -22.03 -0.74 -22.16
N MET A 387 -21.83 0.58 -22.14
CA MET A 387 -21.51 1.32 -20.92
C MET A 387 -22.66 2.25 -20.54
N LEU A 388 -23.31 1.97 -19.41
CA LEU A 388 -24.47 2.72 -18.92
C LEU A 388 -24.09 3.51 -17.67
N GLN A 389 -24.19 4.84 -17.77
CA GLN A 389 -23.84 5.78 -16.71
C GLN A 389 -25.09 6.23 -15.97
N LYS A 390 -24.94 6.56 -14.69
CA LYS A 390 -26.06 6.91 -13.78
C LYS A 390 -27.10 5.79 -13.69
N THR A 391 -26.66 4.55 -13.77
CA THR A 391 -27.50 3.35 -13.83
C THR A 391 -27.21 2.43 -12.65
N THR A 392 -28.25 1.91 -12.01
CA THR A 392 -28.15 0.94 -10.91
C THR A 392 -29.08 -0.25 -11.15
N ILE A 393 -28.83 -1.37 -10.48
CA ILE A 393 -29.73 -2.53 -10.52
C ILE A 393 -30.98 -2.20 -9.69
N LYS A 394 -32.17 -2.32 -10.30
CA LYS A 394 -33.47 -2.15 -9.64
C LYS A 394 -33.92 -3.47 -9.01
N SER A 395 -33.94 -4.53 -9.81
CA SER A 395 -34.21 -5.89 -9.36
C SER A 395 -33.38 -6.89 -10.13
N LYS A 396 -33.18 -8.07 -9.55
CA LYS A 396 -32.50 -9.21 -10.16
C LYS A 396 -33.16 -10.50 -9.70
N GLN A 397 -33.25 -11.48 -10.59
CA GLN A 397 -33.78 -12.81 -10.29
C GLN A 397 -32.87 -13.85 -10.95
N TRP A 398 -32.39 -14.81 -10.16
CA TRP A 398 -31.59 -15.93 -10.64
C TRP A 398 -32.50 -17.07 -11.09
N ASP A 399 -32.21 -17.64 -12.26
CA ASP A 399 -32.81 -18.90 -12.72
C ASP A 399 -31.75 -20.02 -12.65
N PRO A 400 -31.89 -20.97 -11.69
CA PRO A 400 -30.98 -22.10 -11.54
C PRO A 400 -30.93 -23.03 -12.76
N THR A 401 -31.99 -23.07 -13.57
CA THR A 401 -32.11 -23.98 -14.72
C THR A 401 -31.28 -23.48 -15.89
N SER A 402 -31.47 -22.21 -16.30
CA SER A 402 -30.67 -21.59 -17.36
C SER A 402 -29.30 -21.10 -16.90
N LYS A 403 -29.09 -21.02 -15.57
CA LYS A 403 -27.93 -20.40 -14.92
C LYS A 403 -27.71 -18.98 -15.41
N THR A 404 -28.78 -18.19 -15.40
CA THR A 404 -28.75 -16.79 -15.82
C THR A 404 -29.56 -15.90 -14.88
N TRP A 405 -29.24 -14.62 -14.91
CA TRP A 405 -29.97 -13.56 -14.24
C TRP A 405 -30.89 -12.84 -15.20
N SER A 406 -32.12 -12.61 -14.75
CA SER A 406 -33.00 -11.55 -15.28
C SER A 406 -32.76 -10.29 -14.45
N VAL A 407 -32.26 -9.22 -15.08
CA VAL A 407 -31.87 -7.97 -14.39
C VAL A 407 -32.66 -6.80 -14.95
N SER A 408 -33.26 -6.01 -14.05
CA SER A 408 -33.87 -4.71 -14.40
C SER A 408 -33.02 -3.56 -13.86
N LEU A 409 -32.96 -2.47 -14.62
CA LEU A 409 -32.13 -1.30 -14.32
C LEU A 409 -32.98 -0.11 -13.89
N CYS A 410 -32.40 0.77 -13.06
CA CYS A 410 -32.92 2.10 -12.77
C CYS A 410 -32.17 3.14 -13.62
N GLY A 411 -32.91 4.07 -14.22
CA GLY A 411 -32.35 5.21 -14.96
C GLY A 411 -32.09 4.97 -16.44
N ASP A 412 -32.37 3.76 -16.94
CA ASP A 412 -32.33 3.42 -18.35
C ASP A 412 -33.52 2.51 -18.67
N GLU A 413 -34.17 2.72 -19.81
CA GLU A 413 -35.28 1.87 -20.30
C GLU A 413 -34.76 0.64 -21.09
N GLN A 414 -33.43 0.51 -21.21
CA GLN A 414 -32.82 -0.62 -21.90
C GLN A 414 -33.08 -1.96 -21.18
N GLU A 415 -33.79 -2.85 -21.87
CA GLU A 415 -33.91 -4.25 -21.47
C GLU A 415 -32.58 -4.98 -21.67
N LEU A 416 -32.15 -5.69 -20.63
CA LEU A 416 -30.95 -6.53 -20.66
C LEU A 416 -31.31 -7.95 -21.12
N PRO A 417 -30.46 -8.60 -21.95
CA PRO A 417 -30.59 -10.03 -22.21
C PRO A 417 -30.30 -10.83 -20.91
N PRO A 418 -30.63 -12.13 -20.88
CA PRO A 418 -30.21 -13.00 -19.78
C PRO A 418 -28.70 -12.89 -19.53
N ILE A 419 -28.34 -12.62 -18.28
CA ILE A 419 -26.96 -12.35 -17.85
C ILE A 419 -26.38 -13.60 -17.20
N ASP A 420 -25.29 -14.13 -17.74
CA ASP A 420 -24.65 -15.35 -17.23
C ASP A 420 -23.95 -15.13 -15.88
N HIS A 421 -23.43 -13.93 -15.64
CA HIS A 421 -22.73 -13.61 -14.38
C HIS A 421 -22.72 -12.11 -14.08
N ILE A 422 -22.77 -11.76 -12.80
CA ILE A 422 -22.64 -10.40 -12.30
C ILE A 422 -21.33 -10.26 -11.52
N TYR A 423 -20.41 -9.41 -12.02
CA TYR A 423 -19.19 -9.05 -11.30
C TYR A 423 -19.35 -7.72 -10.58
N PHE A 424 -19.19 -7.74 -9.26
CA PHE A 424 -19.20 -6.56 -8.42
C PHE A 424 -17.78 -6.01 -8.25
N ALA A 425 -17.49 -4.90 -8.90
CA ALA A 425 -16.26 -4.12 -8.74
C ALA A 425 -16.57 -2.85 -7.93
N THR A 426 -17.22 -3.04 -6.79
CA THR A 426 -17.79 -1.98 -5.95
C THR A 426 -16.83 -1.43 -4.90
N GLY A 427 -15.56 -1.88 -4.94
CA GLY A 427 -14.52 -1.45 -4.01
C GLY A 427 -14.59 -2.17 -2.66
N VAL A 428 -13.84 -1.67 -1.70
CA VAL A 428 -13.85 -2.14 -0.30
C VAL A 428 -14.14 -0.95 0.61
N HIS A 429 -14.94 -1.19 1.64
CA HIS A 429 -15.28 -0.17 2.64
C HIS A 429 -14.07 0.15 3.53
N ASN A 430 -14.15 1.28 4.24
CA ASN A 430 -13.19 1.67 5.27
C ASN A 430 -14.01 1.88 6.54
N ASP A 431 -14.15 0.83 7.33
CA ASP A 431 -14.79 0.87 8.64
C ASP A 431 -14.04 -0.09 9.57
N PHE A 432 -13.15 0.46 10.39
CA PHE A 432 -12.37 -0.38 11.29
C PHE A 432 -13.24 -1.04 12.37
N GLU A 433 -14.41 -0.48 12.68
CA GLU A 433 -15.34 -1.02 13.67
C GLU A 433 -15.97 -2.32 13.18
N CYS A 434 -16.03 -2.53 11.86
CA CYS A 434 -16.49 -3.77 11.25
C CYS A 434 -15.43 -4.89 11.20
N LEU A 435 -14.21 -4.68 11.70
CA LEU A 435 -13.15 -5.71 11.66
C LEU A 435 -13.29 -6.68 12.84
N PRO A 436 -13.53 -7.99 12.61
CA PRO A 436 -13.80 -8.94 13.70
C PRO A 436 -12.65 -9.09 14.69
N PHE A 437 -11.40 -9.04 14.24
CA PHE A 437 -10.23 -9.20 15.10
C PHE A 437 -9.91 -7.96 15.97
N LEU A 438 -10.62 -6.84 15.78
CA LEU A 438 -10.46 -5.63 16.59
C LEU A 438 -11.54 -5.46 17.66
N GLN A 439 -12.54 -6.34 17.72
CA GLN A 439 -13.69 -6.12 18.61
C GLN A 439 -13.28 -6.02 20.09
N SER A 440 -12.33 -6.84 20.55
CA SER A 440 -11.80 -6.74 21.92
C SER A 440 -11.05 -5.41 22.14
N MET A 441 -10.20 -4.99 21.19
CA MET A 441 -9.51 -3.69 21.28
C MET A 441 -10.46 -2.50 21.31
N ILE A 442 -11.52 -2.54 20.51
CA ILE A 442 -12.54 -1.47 20.46
C ILE A 442 -13.30 -1.39 21.79
N SER A 443 -13.64 -2.55 22.37
CA SER A 443 -14.30 -2.63 23.67
C SER A 443 -13.41 -2.11 24.80
N ASP A 444 -12.17 -2.59 24.87
CA ASP A 444 -11.28 -2.35 26.02
C ASP A 444 -10.56 -0.99 25.93
N PHE A 445 -10.28 -0.53 24.71
CA PHE A 445 -9.55 0.70 24.41
C PHE A 445 -10.26 1.50 23.31
N PRO A 446 -11.47 2.02 23.55
CA PRO A 446 -12.25 2.72 22.53
C PRO A 446 -11.53 3.96 22.01
N ILE A 447 -11.70 4.23 20.72
CA ILE A 447 -11.23 5.45 20.03
C ILE A 447 -12.35 5.99 19.15
N LYS A 448 -12.29 7.30 18.85
CA LYS A 448 -13.24 7.96 17.94
C LYS A 448 -13.12 7.39 16.52
N ALA A 449 -14.25 7.22 15.86
CA ALA A 449 -14.33 6.91 14.44
C ALA A 449 -14.71 8.18 13.65
N CYS A 450 -14.04 8.43 12.52
CA CYS A 450 -14.43 9.49 11.59
C CYS A 450 -14.49 8.94 10.17
N GLY A 451 -15.70 8.85 9.61
CA GLY A 451 -15.93 8.28 8.28
C GLY A 451 -15.46 6.83 8.13
N GLY A 452 -15.51 6.06 9.22
CA GLY A 452 -15.03 4.68 9.34
C GLY A 452 -13.51 4.51 9.45
N PHE A 453 -12.76 5.61 9.58
CA PHE A 453 -11.35 5.56 9.93
C PHE A 453 -11.15 5.70 11.45
N PRO A 454 -10.16 5.00 12.04
CA PRO A 454 -9.79 5.20 13.43
C PRO A 454 -9.07 6.55 13.61
N CYS A 455 -9.50 7.34 14.60
CA CYS A 455 -8.80 8.56 15.01
C CYS A 455 -7.57 8.20 15.89
N ILE A 456 -6.53 7.68 15.23
CA ILE A 456 -5.23 7.33 15.83
C ILE A 456 -4.41 8.58 16.15
N THR A 457 -3.38 8.45 16.99
CA THR A 457 -2.47 9.55 17.37
C THR A 457 -1.59 10.00 16.20
N GLN A 458 -0.94 11.17 16.35
CA GLN A 458 0.01 11.69 15.35
C GLN A 458 1.20 10.76 15.14
N ASN A 459 1.58 10.00 16.18
CA ASN A 459 2.62 8.98 16.17
C ASN A 459 2.16 7.66 15.54
N MET A 460 0.97 7.64 14.92
CA MET A 460 0.39 6.49 14.23
C MET A 460 -0.09 5.37 15.17
N ALA A 461 -0.11 5.60 16.49
CA ALA A 461 -0.54 4.64 17.49
C ALA A 461 -2.05 4.74 17.76
N TRP A 462 -2.67 3.64 18.19
CA TRP A 462 -4.08 3.55 18.53
C TRP A 462 -4.46 4.58 19.60
N ARG A 463 -3.67 4.62 20.67
CA ARG A 463 -3.69 5.61 21.76
C ARG A 463 -2.26 5.80 22.28
N GLU A 464 -2.02 6.82 23.09
CA GLU A 464 -0.69 7.05 23.70
C GLU A 464 -0.23 5.88 24.58
N ASP A 465 -1.18 5.24 25.29
CA ASP A 465 -0.98 4.12 26.21
C ASP A 465 -1.09 2.74 25.57
N VAL A 466 -1.39 2.65 24.26
CA VAL A 466 -1.61 1.39 23.54
C VAL A 466 -0.71 1.34 22.31
N PRO A 467 0.38 0.55 22.31
CA PRO A 467 1.34 0.47 21.21
C PRO A 467 0.85 -0.38 20.02
N LEU A 468 -0.40 -0.17 19.60
CA LEU A 468 -0.99 -0.72 18.39
C LEU A 468 -0.91 0.32 17.27
N PHE A 469 -0.01 0.17 16.32
CA PHE A 469 0.15 1.13 15.22
C PHE A 469 -0.73 0.78 14.02
N VAL A 470 -1.08 1.77 13.22
CA VAL A 470 -1.91 1.56 12.01
C VAL A 470 -1.18 2.08 10.78
N ALA A 471 -1.06 1.23 9.76
CA ALA A 471 -0.41 1.53 8.50
C ALA A 471 -1.40 1.48 7.32
N GLY A 472 -1.06 2.17 6.23
CA GLY A 472 -1.84 2.14 5.00
C GLY A 472 -3.22 2.79 5.12
N ARG A 473 -4.24 2.16 4.55
CA ARG A 473 -5.59 2.75 4.34
C ARG A 473 -6.26 3.23 5.62
N PHE A 474 -6.20 2.49 6.72
CA PHE A 474 -6.83 2.91 7.98
C PHE A 474 -6.10 4.09 8.65
N ALA A 475 -4.87 4.39 8.27
CA ALA A 475 -4.13 5.56 8.74
C ALA A 475 -4.37 6.82 7.88
N ALA A 476 -5.41 6.83 7.04
CA ALA A 476 -5.69 7.93 6.12
C ALA A 476 -5.85 9.30 6.78
N LEU A 477 -6.38 9.36 8.00
CA LEU A 477 -6.54 10.62 8.73
C LEU A 477 -5.20 11.21 9.21
N GLN A 478 -4.13 10.43 9.24
CA GLN A 478 -2.78 10.93 9.56
C GLN A 478 -1.90 11.10 8.32
N LEU A 479 -2.06 10.22 7.33
CA LEU A 479 -1.21 10.18 6.13
C LEU A 479 -1.76 11.00 4.95
N GLY A 480 -3.07 11.23 4.91
CA GLY A 480 -3.74 11.90 3.81
C GLY A 480 -4.31 10.93 2.75
N PRO A 481 -4.84 11.46 1.63
CA PRO A 481 -5.61 10.68 0.64
C PRO A 481 -4.82 9.63 -0.13
N GLY A 482 -3.48 9.72 -0.11
CA GLY A 482 -2.57 8.72 -0.65
C GLY A 482 -2.32 7.50 0.25
N ALA A 483 -2.85 7.48 1.48
CA ALA A 483 -2.62 6.40 2.44
C ALA A 483 -2.92 4.97 1.91
N PRO A 484 -3.99 4.75 1.09
CA PRO A 484 -4.26 3.43 0.52
C PRO A 484 -3.31 3.00 -0.62
N ASN A 485 -2.37 3.86 -1.03
CA ASN A 485 -1.49 3.65 -2.17
C ASN A 485 -0.03 3.45 -1.71
N LEU A 486 0.87 3.08 -2.63
CA LEU A 486 2.29 2.79 -2.32
C LEU A 486 3.04 3.96 -1.66
N ILE A 487 2.69 5.20 -2.02
CA ILE A 487 3.24 6.40 -1.33
C ILE A 487 2.85 6.45 0.15
N GLY A 488 1.61 6.05 0.47
CA GLY A 488 1.12 5.96 1.83
C GLY A 488 1.80 4.83 2.62
N ALA A 489 2.08 3.71 1.96
CA ALA A 489 2.85 2.62 2.55
C ALA A 489 4.23 3.10 3.02
N ARG A 490 4.97 3.81 2.15
CA ARG A 490 6.31 4.33 2.48
C ARG A 490 6.29 5.42 3.56
N ILE A 491 5.43 6.43 3.43
CA ILE A 491 5.33 7.51 4.43
C ILE A 491 4.86 6.96 5.79
N GLY A 492 3.92 6.02 5.78
CA GLY A 492 3.44 5.35 6.99
C GLY A 492 4.54 4.52 7.66
N ALA A 493 5.28 3.75 6.87
CA ALA A 493 6.42 2.97 7.37
C ALA A 493 7.47 3.86 8.05
N GLU A 494 7.80 5.01 7.45
CA GLU A 494 8.74 5.97 8.04
C GLU A 494 8.26 6.43 9.42
N ARG A 495 7.05 6.98 9.51
CA ARG A 495 6.51 7.50 10.78
C ARG A 495 6.39 6.43 11.86
N ILE A 496 5.92 5.24 11.50
CA ILE A 496 5.76 4.13 12.47
C ILE A 496 7.12 3.66 12.96
N ALA A 497 8.11 3.50 12.08
CA ALA A 497 9.45 3.06 12.47
C ALA A 497 10.09 4.02 13.50
N TRP A 498 9.94 5.33 13.30
CA TRP A 498 10.39 6.33 14.28
C TRP A 498 9.70 6.15 15.64
N SER A 499 8.38 5.98 15.66
CA SER A 499 7.61 5.78 16.89
C SER A 499 7.98 4.48 17.60
N ILE A 500 8.27 3.41 16.86
CA ILE A 500 8.70 2.12 17.41
C ILE A 500 10.09 2.25 18.04
N GLN A 501 11.04 2.89 17.35
CA GLN A 501 12.39 3.10 17.86
C GLN A 501 12.40 3.93 19.14
N ASP A 502 11.56 4.96 19.23
CA ASP A 502 11.43 5.81 20.42
C ASP A 502 10.88 5.02 21.62
N LYS A 503 9.89 4.15 21.38
CA LYS A 503 9.34 3.27 22.43
C LYS A 503 10.34 2.22 22.90
N LEU A 504 10.97 1.49 21.97
CA LEU A 504 11.96 0.45 22.33
C LEU A 504 13.20 1.07 23.01
N GLY A 505 13.69 2.21 22.53
CA GLY A 505 14.84 2.91 23.12
C GLY A 505 14.56 3.53 24.48
N SER A 506 13.30 3.89 24.78
CA SER A 506 12.91 4.38 26.11
C SER A 506 12.84 3.28 27.17
N GLU A 507 12.59 2.02 26.77
CA GLU A 507 12.55 0.86 27.67
C GLU A 507 13.96 0.37 28.06
N GLU A 508 14.94 0.43 27.13
CA GLU A 508 16.34 0.03 27.40
C GLU A 508 17.12 1.05 28.27
N GLY A 509 16.56 2.25 28.48
CA GLY A 509 17.16 3.33 29.26
C GLY A 509 17.14 3.13 30.78
N GLY A 510 16.55 2.05 31.28
CA GLY A 510 16.56 1.70 32.70
C GLY A 510 17.91 1.21 33.23
N ASN A 511 18.88 0.86 32.36
CA ASN A 511 20.18 0.34 32.81
C ASN A 511 21.34 0.42 31.79
N SER A 512 21.25 1.24 30.73
CA SER A 512 22.33 1.37 29.73
C SER A 512 22.98 2.76 29.77
N THR A 513 24.32 2.77 29.78
CA THR A 513 25.18 3.97 29.82
C THR A 513 24.84 4.98 28.70
N GLY A 514 24.83 6.29 29.01
CA GLY A 514 24.43 7.40 28.13
C GLY A 514 24.97 7.41 26.69
N SER A 515 26.11 6.74 26.45
CA SER A 515 26.76 6.63 25.13
C SER A 515 25.87 6.11 23.98
N HIS A 516 24.89 5.23 24.25
CA HIS A 516 24.00 4.72 23.19
C HIS A 516 22.94 5.73 22.77
N ARG A 517 22.40 6.51 23.71
CA ARG A 517 21.43 7.57 23.48
C ARG A 517 22.05 8.75 22.73
N ASP A 518 23.31 9.08 23.03
CA ASP A 518 24.02 10.18 22.37
C ASP A 518 24.40 9.86 20.92
N LYS A 519 24.82 8.62 20.65
CA LYS A 519 25.05 8.13 19.27
C LYS A 519 23.75 8.13 18.46
N PHE A 520 22.63 7.75 19.06
CA PHE A 520 21.31 7.78 18.42
C PHE A 520 20.88 9.22 18.10
N ASN A 521 21.02 10.15 19.05
CA ASN A 521 20.69 11.56 18.84
C ASN A 521 21.57 12.23 17.77
N TYR A 522 22.86 11.86 17.71
CA TYR A 522 23.77 12.33 16.67
C TYR A 522 23.44 11.75 15.29
N ALA A 523 23.18 10.45 15.19
CA ALA A 523 22.83 9.78 13.92
C ALA A 523 21.45 10.20 13.36
N THR A 524 20.57 10.72 14.22
CA THR A 524 19.22 11.20 13.85
C THR A 524 19.14 12.72 13.72
N GLY A 525 20.27 13.44 13.86
CA GLY A 525 20.34 14.90 13.72
C GLY A 525 19.63 15.68 14.84
N ARG A 526 19.29 15.03 15.95
CA ARG A 526 18.63 15.65 17.12
C ARG A 526 19.62 16.42 18.01
N CYS A 527 20.90 16.06 17.95
CA CYS A 527 21.99 16.71 18.68
C CYS A 527 23.23 16.85 17.78
N ASN A 528 24.08 17.83 18.07
CA ASN A 528 25.38 17.97 17.41
C ASN A 528 26.46 17.20 18.20
N SER A 529 27.66 17.03 17.64
CA SER A 529 28.76 16.29 18.28
C SER A 529 29.24 16.90 19.61
N PHE A 530 28.85 18.14 19.92
CA PHE A 530 29.25 18.84 21.15
C PHE A 530 28.28 18.58 22.31
N ASP A 531 27.03 18.18 22.05
CA ASP A 531 26.07 17.89 23.11
C ASP A 531 26.52 16.69 23.98
N ALA A 532 27.23 15.72 23.39
CA ALA A 532 27.83 14.58 24.11
C ALA A 532 29.08 14.93 24.95
N LEU A 533 29.59 16.17 24.86
CA LEU A 533 30.72 16.67 25.65
C LEU A 533 30.26 17.51 26.86
N ALA A 534 28.97 17.86 26.93
CA ALA A 534 28.43 18.68 28.01
C ALA A 534 28.29 17.92 29.33
N ASP A 535 28.19 16.59 29.29
CA ASP A 535 28.05 15.72 30.47
C ASP A 535 29.40 15.32 31.11
N LEU A 536 30.52 15.93 30.70
CA LEU A 536 31.85 15.64 31.24
C LEU A 536 32.32 16.63 32.32
N ASP A 537 31.50 17.63 32.67
CA ASP A 537 31.79 18.61 33.72
C ASP A 537 30.71 18.55 34.83
N GLU A 538 30.62 17.44 35.56
CA GLU A 538 30.12 17.38 36.95
C GLU A 538 30.97 16.44 37.82
#